data_AF-A0A2G8K4P4-F1
#
_entry.id   AF-A0A2G8K4P4-F1
#
_cell.length_a   1.000
_cell.length_b   1.000
_cell.length_c   1.000
_cell.angle_alpha   90.00
_cell.angle_beta   90.00
_cell.angle_gamma   90.00
#
_symmetry.space_group_name_H-M   'P 1'
#
loop_
_entity.id
_entity.type
_entity.pdbx_description
1 polymer ?
#
loop_
_entity_poly.entity_id
_entity_poly.type
_entity_poly.pdbx_seq_one_letter_code
_entity_poly.pdbx_strand_id
1 'polypeptide(L)'
;MKLFLSFLIITGLGTPSCLGFMEELDSIDMTFMLPIMYRPLKDKPEHGICFQETSFSCAVPGERVESFFACLTCFCSDRLEVFCCREEPYPVLKDPSRCKLTLQPNCLYKRHPRCKDYCSITGWYYSDVSQVLTVPMMQESVN
;
A
#
# COMPACT_ATOMS: atom_id res chain seq x y z
N MET A 1 33.63 58.02 3.32
CA MET A 1 33.41 56.85 2.45
C MET A 1 32.43 55.91 3.14
N LYS A 2 31.23 55.73 2.57
CA LYS A 2 30.20 54.80 3.05
C LYS A 2 30.32 53.51 2.22
N LEU A 3 30.74 52.40 2.82
CA LEU A 3 30.62 51.07 2.21
C LEU A 3 29.30 50.44 2.67
N PHE A 4 28.35 50.32 1.75
CA PHE A 4 27.17 49.47 1.93
C PHE A 4 27.56 48.04 1.55
N LEU A 5 27.65 47.15 2.53
CA LEU A 5 27.72 45.70 2.28
C LEU A 5 26.28 45.17 2.14
N SER A 6 25.86 44.93 0.90
CA SER A 6 24.63 44.22 0.60
C SER A 6 24.86 42.71 0.72
N PHE A 7 24.47 42.10 1.83
CA PHE A 7 24.35 40.65 1.92
C PHE A 7 23.03 40.21 1.27
N LEU A 8 23.09 39.88 -0.02
CA LEU A 8 22.05 39.10 -0.69
C LEU A 8 22.25 37.63 -0.33
N ILE A 9 21.68 37.21 0.80
CA ILE A 9 21.48 35.79 1.10
C ILE A 9 20.29 35.35 0.24
N ILE A 10 20.58 34.89 -0.98
CA ILE A 10 19.62 34.10 -1.76
C ILE A 10 19.54 32.76 -1.04
N THR A 11 18.60 32.64 -0.10
CA THR A 11 18.14 31.36 0.39
C THR A 11 17.56 30.61 -0.80
N GLY A 12 18.30 29.63 -1.30
CA GLY A 12 17.77 28.68 -2.26
C GLY A 12 16.49 28.09 -1.69
N LEU A 13 15.34 28.41 -2.31
CA LEU A 13 14.12 27.64 -2.15
C LEU A 13 14.41 26.24 -2.69
N GLY A 14 14.98 25.39 -1.85
CA GLY A 14 14.84 23.95 -2.00
C GLY A 14 13.35 23.66 -1.83
N THR A 15 12.64 23.52 -2.95
CA THR A 15 11.34 22.86 -2.95
C THR A 15 11.58 21.46 -2.35
N PRO A 16 10.94 21.10 -1.22
CA PRO A 16 10.96 19.71 -0.79
C PRO A 16 10.08 18.96 -1.78
N SER A 17 10.71 18.52 -2.86
CA SER A 17 10.10 17.68 -3.88
C SER A 17 9.59 16.42 -3.19
N CYS A 18 8.27 16.32 -3.05
CA CYS A 18 7.58 15.08 -2.71
C CYS A 18 7.54 14.14 -3.94
N LEU A 19 8.62 14.15 -4.74
CA LEU A 19 8.79 13.27 -5.89
C LEU A 19 9.46 12.01 -5.37
N GLY A 20 8.70 10.93 -5.32
CA GLY A 20 9.19 9.59 -5.03
C GLY A 20 8.36 8.59 -5.80
N PHE A 21 8.95 8.07 -6.87
CA PHE A 21 8.51 6.92 -7.64
C PHE A 21 8.39 5.67 -6.76
N MET A 22 7.56 4.73 -7.22
CA MET A 22 7.47 3.35 -6.75
C MET A 22 8.84 2.67 -6.85
N GLU A 23 9.52 2.43 -5.72
CA GLU A 23 10.87 1.84 -5.70
C GLU A 23 10.95 0.60 -4.78
N GLU A 24 9.84 -0.13 -4.64
CA GLU A 24 9.78 -1.33 -3.77
C GLU A 24 8.93 -2.45 -4.39
N LEU A 25 9.18 -2.73 -5.67
CA LEU A 25 8.45 -3.73 -6.46
C LEU A 25 9.36 -4.57 -7.38
N ASP A 26 10.66 -4.68 -7.05
CA ASP A 26 11.66 -5.30 -7.94
C ASP A 26 11.77 -6.83 -7.82
N SER A 27 10.94 -7.49 -6.99
CA SER A 27 11.02 -8.96 -6.82
C SER A 27 9.69 -9.70 -6.72
N ILE A 28 8.55 -9.03 -6.95
CA ILE A 28 7.25 -9.71 -7.00
C ILE A 28 6.89 -9.82 -8.47
N ASP A 29 6.85 -11.04 -8.99
CA ASP A 29 6.31 -11.31 -10.31
C ASP A 29 4.78 -11.11 -10.24
N MET A 30 4.36 -9.86 -10.42
CA MET A 30 2.95 -9.44 -10.44
C MET A 30 2.30 -9.84 -11.77
N THR A 31 2.40 -11.12 -12.16
CA THR A 31 1.83 -11.61 -13.43
C THR A 31 0.31 -11.40 -13.47
N PHE A 32 -0.38 -11.45 -12.32
CA PHE A 32 -1.81 -11.18 -12.23
C PHE A 32 -2.18 -10.40 -10.98
N MET A 33 -2.85 -9.26 -11.14
CA MET A 33 -3.35 -8.41 -10.06
C MET A 33 -4.88 -8.39 -10.12
N LEU A 34 -5.54 -8.59 -8.98
CA LEU A 34 -6.99 -8.49 -8.92
C LEU A 34 -7.45 -7.06 -9.19
N PRO A 35 -8.66 -6.86 -9.74
CA PRO A 35 -9.19 -5.52 -9.99
C PRO A 35 -9.10 -4.62 -8.75
N ILE A 36 -8.54 -3.43 -8.93
CA ILE A 36 -8.44 -2.42 -7.87
C ILE A 36 -9.77 -1.66 -7.79
N MET A 37 -10.36 -1.67 -6.61
CA MET A 37 -11.64 -1.06 -6.27
C MET A 37 -11.43 0.12 -5.31
N TYR A 38 -12.39 1.03 -5.27
CA TYR A 38 -12.41 2.18 -4.37
C TYR A 38 -13.52 2.06 -3.33
N ARG A 39 -13.19 2.39 -2.07
CA ARG A 39 -14.17 2.59 -1.00
C ARG A 39 -14.01 3.97 -0.35
N PRO A 40 -15.12 4.63 0.05
CA PRO A 40 -15.06 5.91 0.74
C PRO A 40 -14.44 5.76 2.14
N LEU A 41 -13.93 6.86 2.70
CA LEU A 41 -13.18 6.88 3.97
C LEU A 41 -13.88 6.14 5.14
N LYS A 42 -15.21 6.22 5.22
CA LYS A 42 -16.01 5.65 6.31
C LYS A 42 -16.13 4.13 6.26
N ASP A 43 -15.78 3.52 5.13
CA ASP A 43 -15.99 2.10 4.85
C ASP A 43 -14.64 1.46 4.51
N LYS A 44 -13.78 1.39 5.53
CA LYS A 44 -12.42 0.87 5.39
C LYS A 44 -12.49 -0.65 5.16
N PRO A 45 -12.00 -1.18 4.03
CA PRO A 45 -11.96 -2.61 3.77
C PRO A 45 -10.94 -3.31 4.68
N GLU A 46 -11.10 -4.62 4.85
CA GLU A 46 -10.29 -5.43 5.77
C GLU A 46 -8.85 -5.65 5.27
N HIS A 47 -8.64 -5.56 3.96
CA HIS A 47 -7.35 -5.78 3.32
C HIS A 47 -7.17 -4.81 2.15
N GLY A 48 -5.95 -4.76 1.61
CA GLY A 48 -5.59 -3.95 0.46
C GLY A 48 -5.63 -4.67 -0.87
N ILE A 49 -4.76 -4.22 -1.77
CA ILE A 49 -4.65 -4.74 -3.13
C ILE A 49 -4.04 -6.14 -3.08
N CYS A 50 -4.58 -7.03 -3.90
CA CYS A 50 -4.17 -8.42 -3.98
C CYS A 50 -3.58 -8.76 -5.35
N PHE A 51 -2.58 -9.63 -5.36
CA PHE A 51 -1.95 -10.16 -6.55
C PHE A 51 -1.74 -11.67 -6.41
N GLN A 52 -1.67 -12.37 -7.54
CA GLN A 52 -1.35 -13.79 -7.59
C GLN A 52 0.15 -13.97 -7.36
N GLU A 53 0.51 -14.90 -6.49
CA GLU A 53 1.89 -15.31 -6.24
C GLU A 53 2.09 -16.71 -6.82
N THR A 54 2.91 -16.81 -7.87
CA THR A 54 3.11 -18.05 -8.63
C THR A 54 4.20 -18.94 -8.05
N SER A 55 4.97 -18.44 -7.07
CA SER A 55 6.06 -19.19 -6.45
C SER A 55 5.57 -20.19 -5.38
N PHE A 56 4.33 -20.05 -4.93
CA PHE A 56 3.71 -20.95 -3.95
C PHE A 56 2.62 -21.81 -4.58
N SER A 57 2.36 -22.94 -3.93
CA SER A 57 1.25 -23.83 -4.25
C SER A 57 0.46 -24.10 -2.98
N CYS A 58 -0.83 -24.42 -3.13
CA CYS A 58 -1.73 -24.72 -2.02
C CYS A 58 -2.68 -25.84 -2.43
N ALA A 59 -3.28 -26.50 -1.43
CA ALA A 59 -4.12 -27.69 -1.67
C ALA A 59 -5.58 -27.48 -1.26
N VAL A 60 -5.85 -26.55 -0.35
CA VAL A 60 -7.18 -26.35 0.23
C VAL A 60 -7.64 -24.91 0.01
N PRO A 61 -8.78 -24.67 -0.67
CA PRO A 61 -9.34 -23.33 -0.79
C PRO A 61 -9.55 -22.66 0.57
N GLY A 62 -9.16 -21.40 0.68
CA GLY A 62 -9.24 -20.61 1.92
C GLY A 62 -8.11 -20.86 2.91
N GLU A 63 -7.24 -21.84 2.67
CA GLU A 63 -6.03 -22.06 3.46
C GLU A 63 -5.14 -20.81 3.43
N ARG A 64 -4.63 -20.43 4.61
CA ARG A 64 -3.62 -19.38 4.73
C ARG A 64 -2.27 -19.93 4.31
N VAL A 65 -1.60 -19.23 3.40
CA VAL A 65 -0.26 -19.59 2.94
C VAL A 65 0.75 -18.69 3.63
N GLU A 66 1.79 -19.29 4.23
CA GLU A 66 2.86 -18.51 4.85
C GLU A 66 3.61 -17.68 3.79
N SER A 67 3.66 -16.36 4.02
CA SER A 67 4.38 -15.41 3.18
C SER A 67 5.67 -15.00 3.86
N PHE A 68 6.78 -15.01 3.14
CA PHE A 68 8.03 -14.39 3.59
C PHE A 68 8.04 -12.87 3.40
N PHE A 69 7.09 -12.34 2.63
CA PHE A 69 6.99 -10.92 2.39
C PHE A 69 6.23 -10.22 3.51
N ALA A 70 6.84 -9.16 4.04
CA ALA A 70 6.24 -8.35 5.09
C ALA A 70 4.93 -7.68 4.62
N CYS A 71 3.97 -7.57 5.53
CA CYS A 71 2.70 -6.87 5.33
C CYS A 71 1.84 -7.44 4.21
N LEU A 72 1.92 -8.75 4.02
CA LEU A 72 1.12 -9.50 3.08
C LEU A 72 0.48 -10.69 3.79
N THR A 73 -0.81 -10.87 3.58
CA THR A 73 -1.52 -12.10 3.94
C THR A 73 -1.85 -12.83 2.66
N CYS A 74 -1.40 -14.09 2.56
CA CYS A 74 -1.66 -14.93 1.40
C CYS A 74 -2.68 -16.01 1.72
N PHE A 75 -3.50 -16.35 0.73
CA PHE A 75 -4.53 -17.38 0.83
C PHE A 75 -4.62 -18.18 -0.47
N CYS A 76 -5.16 -19.38 -0.36
CA CYS A 76 -5.44 -20.27 -1.48
C CYS A 76 -6.81 -19.97 -2.08
N SER A 77 -6.89 -19.70 -3.39
CA SER A 77 -8.15 -19.48 -4.11
C SER A 77 -8.94 -20.77 -4.34
N ASP A 78 -10.17 -20.63 -4.84
CA ASP A 78 -11.01 -21.78 -5.26
C ASP A 78 -10.38 -22.59 -6.40
N ARG A 79 -9.42 -22.00 -7.13
CA ARG A 79 -8.67 -22.63 -8.22
C ARG A 79 -7.31 -23.18 -7.79
N LEU A 80 -7.04 -23.19 -6.48
CA LEU A 80 -5.74 -23.59 -5.92
C LEU A 80 -4.58 -22.70 -6.38
N GLU A 81 -4.88 -21.42 -6.63
CA GLU A 81 -3.90 -20.39 -6.93
C GLU A 81 -3.65 -19.58 -5.66
N VAL A 82 -2.40 -19.22 -5.38
CA VAL A 82 -2.07 -18.41 -4.20
C VAL A 82 -2.25 -16.94 -4.54
N PHE A 83 -3.04 -16.23 -3.74
CA PHE A 83 -3.19 -14.78 -3.80
C PHE A 83 -2.67 -14.14 -2.52
N CYS A 84 -1.89 -13.09 -2.66
CA CYS A 84 -1.33 -12.31 -1.56
C CYS A 84 -1.92 -10.91 -1.57
N CYS A 85 -2.51 -10.50 -0.46
CA CYS A 85 -3.09 -9.17 -0.26
C CYS A 85 -2.25 -8.37 0.73
N ARG A 86 -2.13 -7.06 0.50
CA ARG A 86 -1.65 -6.14 1.55
C ARG A 86 -2.56 -6.24 2.77
N GLU A 87 -1.97 -6.34 3.96
CA GLU A 87 -2.74 -6.40 5.21
C GLU A 87 -3.59 -5.14 5.40
N GLU A 88 -3.07 -3.99 4.97
CA GLU A 88 -3.74 -2.71 5.07
C GLU A 88 -4.11 -2.16 3.69
N PRO A 89 -5.31 -1.60 3.53
CA PRO A 89 -5.69 -0.96 2.28
C PRO A 89 -4.91 0.30 2.00
N TYR A 90 -4.65 0.55 0.71
CA TYR A 90 -3.88 1.70 0.30
C TYR A 90 -4.72 2.98 0.45
N PRO A 91 -4.27 4.00 1.20
CA PRO A 91 -5.07 5.20 1.42
C PRO A 91 -5.12 6.08 0.17
N VAL A 92 -6.32 6.48 -0.22
CA VAL A 92 -6.54 7.48 -1.28
C VAL A 92 -6.36 8.86 -0.70
N LEU A 93 -5.40 9.60 -1.21
CA LEU A 93 -5.11 10.96 -0.74
C LEU A 93 -5.86 11.99 -1.57
N LYS A 94 -6.21 13.12 -0.93
CA LYS A 94 -6.87 14.25 -1.61
C LYS A 94 -6.05 14.80 -2.78
N ASP A 95 -4.73 14.89 -2.63
CA ASP A 95 -3.79 15.26 -3.71
C ASP A 95 -2.57 14.33 -3.69
N PRO A 96 -2.64 13.16 -4.36
CA PRO A 96 -1.56 12.17 -4.31
C PRO A 96 -0.25 12.69 -4.93
N SER A 97 -0.32 13.63 -5.88
CA SER A 97 0.86 14.17 -6.58
C SER A 97 1.81 14.96 -5.66
N ARG A 98 1.32 15.38 -4.49
CA ARG A 98 2.04 16.22 -3.52
C ARG A 98 2.29 15.51 -2.19
N CYS A 99 1.95 14.24 -2.08
CA CYS A 99 1.95 13.52 -0.83
C CYS A 99 2.75 12.23 -0.95
N LYS A 100 3.58 11.97 0.06
CA LYS A 100 4.33 10.72 0.17
C LYS A 100 3.77 9.88 1.32
N LEU A 101 3.41 8.64 0.98
CA LEU A 101 3.09 7.58 1.93
C LEU A 101 4.27 6.63 2.01
N THR A 102 4.52 6.12 3.20
CA THR A 102 5.53 5.08 3.44
C THR A 102 4.88 3.97 4.25
N LEU A 103 4.95 2.75 3.74
CA LEU A 103 4.56 1.57 4.48
C LEU A 103 5.57 1.37 5.62
N GLN A 104 5.10 1.28 6.85
CA GLN A 104 5.94 1.03 8.02
C GLN A 104 6.04 -0.46 8.31
N PRO A 105 7.03 -0.94 9.09
CA PRO A 105 7.15 -2.35 9.46
C PRO A 105 5.95 -2.93 10.23
N ASN A 106 5.12 -2.08 10.86
CA ASN A 106 3.86 -2.48 11.47
C ASN A 106 2.68 -2.51 10.48
N CYS A 107 2.99 -2.50 9.18
CA CYS A 107 2.05 -2.59 8.07
C CYS A 107 1.08 -1.41 7.92
N LEU A 108 1.27 -0.34 8.69
CA LEU A 108 0.48 0.89 8.55
C LEU A 108 1.14 1.88 7.58
N TYR A 109 0.33 2.52 6.75
CA TYR A 109 0.77 3.63 5.90
C TYR A 109 0.94 4.91 6.73
N LYS A 110 2.16 5.44 6.75
CA LYS A 110 2.48 6.71 7.42
C LYS A 110 2.70 7.81 6.40
N ARG A 111 2.10 8.98 6.66
CA ARG A 111 2.34 10.22 5.91
C ARG A 111 3.62 10.88 6.41
N HIS A 112 4.33 11.56 5.53
CA HIS A 112 5.48 12.36 5.95
C HIS A 112 5.04 13.45 6.96
N PRO A 113 5.78 13.70 8.07
CA PRO A 113 5.35 14.62 9.13
C PRO A 113 5.07 16.06 8.69
N ARG A 114 5.64 16.48 7.56
CA ARG A 114 5.43 17.82 6.97
C ARG A 114 4.25 17.91 5.99
N CYS A 115 3.51 16.81 5.77
CA CYS A 115 2.35 16.79 4.90
C CYS A 115 1.21 17.64 5.51
N LYS A 116 0.69 18.60 4.73
CA LYS A 116 -0.47 19.42 5.15
C LYS A 116 -1.79 18.70 4.82
N ASP A 117 -2.91 19.40 5.03
CA ASP A 117 -4.28 18.88 4.84
C ASP A 117 -4.59 18.42 3.41
N TYR A 118 -3.83 18.84 2.39
CA TYR A 118 -3.96 18.29 1.04
C TYR A 118 -3.54 16.80 0.95
N CYS A 119 -2.92 16.26 2.00
CA CYS A 119 -2.65 14.83 2.18
C CYS A 119 -3.65 14.14 3.11
N SER A 120 -4.85 14.69 3.29
CA SER A 120 -5.92 13.98 4.00
C SER A 120 -6.34 12.73 3.21
N ILE A 121 -6.67 11.66 3.94
CA ILE A 121 -7.18 10.42 3.37
C ILE A 121 -8.67 10.66 3.04
N THR A 122 -9.07 10.26 1.85
CA THR A 122 -10.43 10.44 1.29
C THR A 122 -11.12 9.11 1.01
N GLY A 123 -10.38 8.01 1.01
CA GLY A 123 -10.89 6.66 0.79
C GLY A 123 -9.78 5.64 0.77
N TRP A 124 -10.08 4.46 0.21
CA TRP A 124 -9.23 3.28 0.26
C TRP A 124 -9.24 2.55 -1.08
N TYR A 125 -8.06 2.14 -1.55
CA TYR A 125 -7.93 1.18 -2.65
C TYR A 125 -7.71 -0.22 -2.10
N TYR A 126 -8.46 -1.17 -2.64
CA TYR A 126 -8.44 -2.58 -2.25
C TYR A 126 -8.81 -3.47 -3.43
N SER A 127 -8.59 -4.78 -3.31
CA SER A 127 -9.16 -5.75 -4.25
C SER A 127 -10.33 -6.49 -3.58
N ASP A 128 -11.27 -7.03 -4.34
CA ASP A 128 -12.35 -7.85 -3.77
C ASP A 128 -12.01 -9.33 -3.91
N VAL A 129 -11.72 -10.00 -2.80
CA VAL A 129 -11.33 -11.43 -2.77
C VAL A 129 -12.48 -12.36 -3.09
N SER A 130 -13.74 -11.92 -2.98
CA SER A 130 -14.90 -12.75 -3.31
C SER A 130 -14.95 -13.14 -4.79
N GLN A 131 -14.15 -12.48 -5.63
CA GLN A 131 -13.99 -12.81 -7.05
C GLN A 131 -13.20 -14.10 -7.29
N VAL A 132 -12.37 -14.52 -6.32
CA VAL A 132 -11.48 -15.68 -6.43
C VAL A 132 -11.63 -16.69 -5.30
N LEU A 133 -12.34 -16.32 -4.23
CA LEU A 133 -12.53 -17.15 -3.06
C LEU A 133 -13.98 -17.08 -2.58
N THR A 134 -14.67 -18.22 -2.60
CA THR A 134 -16.07 -18.33 -2.13
C THR A 134 -16.19 -18.72 -0.66
N VAL A 135 -15.12 -19.27 -0.09
CA VAL A 135 -15.02 -19.66 1.33
C VAL A 135 -14.33 -18.57 2.16
N PRO A 136 -14.60 -18.46 3.47
CA PRO A 136 -13.85 -17.54 4.31
C PRO A 136 -12.37 -17.93 4.37
N MET A 137 -11.48 -16.94 4.38
CA MET A 137 -10.06 -17.17 4.65
C MET A 137 -9.89 -17.74 6.06
N MET A 138 -9.12 -18.82 6.19
CA MET A 138 -8.79 -19.37 7.50
C MET A 138 -7.93 -18.36 8.26
N GLN A 139 -8.47 -17.83 9.36
CA GLN A 139 -7.70 -17.04 10.31
C GLN A 139 -6.99 -17.98 11.28
N GLU A 140 -5.70 -17.73 11.55
CA GLU A 140 -5.01 -18.40 12.64
C GLU A 140 -5.67 -17.98 13.95
N SER A 141 -6.20 -18.96 14.70
CA SER A 141 -6.61 -18.75 16.08
C SER A 141 -5.36 -18.43 16.89
N VAL A 142 -5.17 -17.16 17.24
CA VAL A 142 -4.14 -16.76 18.20
C VAL A 142 -4.53 -17.36 19.56
N ASN A 143 -3.83 -18.42 19.97
CA ASN A 143 -3.83 -18.95 21.33
C ASN A 143 -2.70 -18.31 22.14
#